data_AF-A0A929K8Y7-F1
#
_entry.id   AF-A0A929K8Y7-F1
#
_cell.length_a   1.000
_cell.length_b   1.000
_cell.length_c   1.000
_cell.angle_alpha   90.00
_cell.angle_beta   90.00
_cell.angle_gamma   90.00
#
_symmetry.space_group_name_H-M   'P 1'
#
loop_
_entity.id
_entity.type
_entity.pdbx_description
1 polymer ?
#
loop_
_entity_poly.entity_id
_entity_poly.type
_entity_poly.pdbx_seq_one_letter_code
_entity_poly.pdbx_strand_id
1 'polypeptide(L)'
;MKTLKPFLIRFLTVAVPLLGIYIFAQIAASANRGREHPTDVGLGIAFLSVFTFLVLFVGFTVDLVIRVRRKQHPQVWMDSFFLFLFTIPIAYIVCLITSRDCFCKWLIDTIDWIR
;
A
#
# COMPACT_ATOMS: atom_id res chain seq x y z
N MET A 1 -8.35 0.39 -26.37
CA MET A 1 -7.18 1.23 -26.02
C MET A 1 -7.50 2.48 -25.18
N LYS A 2 -8.70 3.08 -25.25
CA LYS A 2 -9.04 4.33 -24.51
C LYS A 2 -8.97 4.22 -22.97
N THR A 3 -9.18 3.02 -22.41
CA THR A 3 -9.10 2.73 -20.97
C THR A 3 -7.76 2.13 -20.52
N LEU A 4 -6.99 1.53 -21.44
CA LEU A 4 -5.73 0.86 -21.11
C LEU A 4 -4.61 1.84 -20.75
N LYS A 5 -4.46 2.93 -21.51
CA LYS A 5 -3.47 3.97 -21.23
C LYS A 5 -3.66 4.61 -19.83
N PRO A 6 -4.85 5.08 -19.44
CA PRO A 6 -5.04 5.65 -18.11
C PRO A 6 -4.94 4.60 -16.98
N PHE A 7 -5.22 3.33 -17.27
CA PHE A 7 -4.94 2.24 -16.33
C PHE A 7 -3.43 2.03 -16.12
N LEU A 8 -2.66 1.92 -17.21
CA LEU A 8 -1.19 1.74 -17.17
C LEU A 8 -0.50 2.86 -16.41
N ILE A 9 -0.90 4.12 -16.63
CA ILE A 9 -0.33 5.27 -15.92
C ILE A 9 -0.54 5.11 -14.42
N ARG A 10 -1.77 4.80 -13.98
CA ARG A 10 -2.08 4.59 -12.56
C ARG A 10 -1.33 3.40 -11.98
N PHE A 11 -1.31 2.30 -12.71
CA PHE A 11 -0.57 1.12 -12.31
C PHE A 11 0.91 1.45 -12.11
N LEU A 12 1.53 2.20 -13.02
CA LEU A 12 2.91 2.68 -12.87
C LEU A 12 3.07 3.63 -11.68
N THR A 13 2.13 4.55 -11.46
CA THR A 13 2.15 5.45 -10.28
C THR A 13 2.17 4.68 -8.96
N VAL A 14 1.57 3.49 -8.91
CA VAL A 14 1.56 2.61 -7.74
C VAL A 14 2.79 1.70 -7.71
N ALA A 15 3.13 1.09 -8.84
CA ALA A 15 4.21 0.11 -8.95
C ALA A 15 5.59 0.74 -8.70
N VAL A 16 5.85 1.95 -9.21
CA VAL A 16 7.14 2.64 -9.06
C VAL A 16 7.53 2.86 -7.59
N PRO A 17 6.70 3.49 -6.73
CA PRO A 17 7.07 3.69 -5.32
C PRO A 17 7.18 2.37 -4.56
N LEU A 18 6.32 1.38 -4.84
CA LEU A 18 6.42 0.06 -4.21
C LEU A 18 7.70 -0.68 -4.60
N LEU A 19 8.10 -0.62 -5.88
CA LEU A 19 9.36 -1.17 -6.34
C LEU A 19 10.55 -0.45 -5.69
N GLY A 20 10.46 0.87 -5.52
CA GLY A 20 11.46 1.66 -4.79
C GLY A 20 11.63 1.19 -3.35
N ILE A 21 10.53 0.99 -2.62
CA ILE A 21 10.57 0.44 -1.25
C ILE A 21 11.15 -0.97 -1.25
N TYR A 22 10.75 -1.83 -2.20
CA TYR A 22 11.27 -3.19 -2.28
C TYR A 22 12.78 -3.23 -2.49
N ILE A 23 13.31 -2.43 -3.42
CA ILE A 23 14.75 -2.33 -3.67
C ILE A 23 15.47 -1.80 -2.42
N PHE A 24 14.94 -0.74 -1.81
CA PHE A 24 15.49 -0.18 -0.58
C PHE A 24 15.49 -1.22 0.56
N ALA A 25 14.41 -1.99 0.71
CA ALA A 25 14.28 -3.04 1.71
C ALA A 25 15.35 -4.14 1.53
N GLN A 26 15.60 -4.57 0.30
CA GLN A 26 16.64 -5.57 0.01
C GLN A 26 18.05 -5.06 0.33
N ILE A 27 18.34 -3.80 -0.02
CA ILE A 27 19.61 -3.15 0.29
C ILE A 27 19.78 -3.00 1.81
N ALA A 28 18.75 -2.51 2.50
CA ALA A 28 18.80 -2.32 3.95
C ALA A 28 18.94 -3.65 4.71
N ALA A 29 18.22 -4.69 4.28
CA ALA A 29 18.29 -6.01 4.89
C ALA A 29 19.67 -6.65 4.68
N SER A 30 20.25 -6.57 3.48
CA SER A 30 21.60 -7.10 3.20
C SER A 30 22.68 -6.38 4.00
N ALA A 31 22.63 -5.05 4.07
CA ALA A 31 23.57 -4.25 4.85
C ALA A 31 23.49 -4.55 6.36
N ASN A 32 22.29 -4.84 6.88
CA ASN A 32 22.08 -5.11 8.30
C ASN A 32 22.56 -6.50 8.74
N ARG A 33 22.53 -7.49 7.84
CA ARG A 33 23.08 -8.84 8.12
C ARG A 33 24.59 -8.83 8.38
N GLY A 34 25.30 -7.84 7.85
CA GLY A 34 26.75 -7.68 8.04
C GLY A 34 27.15 -6.90 9.29
N ARG A 35 26.20 -6.43 10.12
CA ARG A 35 26.50 -5.66 11.34
C ARG A 35 26.61 -6.56 12.56
N GLU A 36 27.54 -6.23 13.46
CA GLU A 36 27.69 -6.89 14.77
C GLU A 36 26.41 -6.84 15.62
N HIS A 37 25.62 -5.77 15.48
CA HIS A 37 24.33 -5.61 16.14
C HIS A 37 23.25 -5.28 15.09
N PRO A 38 22.51 -6.29 14.60
CA PRO A 38 21.43 -6.08 13.65
C PRO A 38 20.34 -5.21 14.27
N THR A 39 19.97 -4.12 13.60
CA THR A 39 18.80 -3.29 13.98
C THR A 39 17.51 -3.84 13.36
N ASP A 40 16.35 -3.46 13.90
CA ASP A 40 15.06 -3.85 13.33
C ASP A 40 14.73 -3.05 12.05
N VAL A 41 15.33 -3.49 10.95
CA VAL A 41 15.11 -2.93 9.61
C VAL A 41 13.69 -3.19 9.12
N GLY A 42 13.06 -4.28 9.59
CA GLY A 42 11.69 -4.64 9.24
C GLY A 42 10.70 -3.58 9.69
N LEU A 43 10.85 -3.07 10.91
CA LEU A 43 10.01 -2.00 11.44
C LEU A 43 10.15 -0.70 10.63
N GLY A 44 11.38 -0.32 10.27
CA GLY A 44 11.63 0.87 9.44
C GLY A 44 10.99 0.77 8.05
N ILE A 45 11.12 -0.39 7.40
CA ILE A 45 10.47 -0.66 6.10
C ILE A 45 8.94 -0.63 6.25
N ALA A 46 8.39 -1.18 7.34
CA ALA A 46 6.96 -1.18 7.59
C ALA A 46 6.41 0.25 7.70
N PHE A 47 7.07 1.13 8.48
CA PHE A 47 6.68 2.54 8.57
C PHE A 47 6.74 3.26 7.21
N LEU A 48 7.81 3.05 6.45
CA LEU A 48 7.96 3.66 5.12
C LEU A 48 6.87 3.18 4.14
N SER A 49 6.50 1.90 4.24
CA SER A 49 5.43 1.30 3.45
C SER A 49 4.07 1.90 3.79
N VAL A 50 3.74 2.02 5.08
CA VAL A 50 2.50 2.67 5.55
C VAL A 50 2.42 4.09 5.04
N PHE A 51 3.48 4.87 5.22
CA PHE A 51 3.52 6.25 4.79
C PHE A 51 3.25 6.36 3.28
N THR A 52 3.88 5.49 2.50
CA THR A 52 3.68 5.43 1.04
C THR A 52 2.24 5.04 0.68
N PHE A 53 1.66 4.04 1.35
CA PHE A 53 0.27 3.66 1.14
C PHE A 53 -0.70 4.78 1.50
N LEU A 54 -0.45 5.54 2.57
CA LEU A 54 -1.26 6.69 2.95
C LEU A 54 -1.19 7.80 1.90
N VAL A 55 -0.01 8.13 1.40
CA VAL A 55 0.17 9.14 0.34
C VAL A 55 -0.57 8.71 -0.93
N LEU A 56 -0.43 7.45 -1.35
CA LEU A 56 -1.15 6.90 -2.50
C LEU A 56 -2.67 6.91 -2.26
N PHE A 57 -3.13 6.50 -1.09
CA PHE A 57 -4.54 6.47 -0.72
C PHE A 57 -5.18 7.87 -0.80
N VAL A 58 -4.53 8.88 -0.23
CA VAL A 58 -5.00 10.27 -0.29
C VAL A 58 -5.01 10.77 -1.74
N GLY A 59 -3.95 10.51 -2.51
CA GLY A 59 -3.85 10.90 -3.92
C GLY A 59 -4.98 10.32 -4.78
N PHE A 60 -5.24 9.01 -4.66
CA PHE A 60 -6.32 8.34 -5.37
C PHE A 60 -7.71 8.77 -4.87
N THR A 61 -7.86 9.10 -3.57
CA THR A 61 -9.12 9.63 -3.03
C THR A 61 -9.45 10.99 -3.65
N VAL A 62 -8.46 11.87 -3.76
CA VAL A 62 -8.63 13.18 -4.42
C VAL A 62 -8.96 13.00 -5.92
N ASP A 63 -8.25 12.13 -6.63
CA ASP A 63 -8.52 11.83 -8.05
C ASP A 63 -9.95 11.27 -8.24
N LEU A 64 -10.38 10.35 -7.37
CA LEU A 64 -11.72 9.79 -7.34
C LEU A 64 -12.79 10.89 -7.18
N VAL A 65 -12.64 11.77 -6.18
CA VAL A 65 -13.59 12.87 -5.92
C VAL A 65 -13.70 13.79 -7.14
N ILE A 66 -12.57 14.14 -7.76
CA ILE A 66 -12.55 14.98 -8.97
C ILE A 66 -13.27 14.29 -10.13
N ARG A 67 -13.07 12.98 -10.33
CA ARG A 67 -13.66 12.23 -11.45
C ARG A 67 -15.13 11.90 -11.29
N VAL A 68 -15.57 11.64 -10.05
CA VAL A 68 -16.99 11.54 -9.71
C VAL A 68 -17.69 12.86 -10.07
N ARG A 69 -17.11 14.01 -9.69
CA ARG A 69 -17.65 15.33 -10.07
C ARG A 69 -17.68 15.56 -11.57
N ARG A 70 -16.70 15.04 -12.32
CA ARG A 70 -16.63 15.12 -13.79
C ARG A 70 -17.45 14.05 -14.52
N LYS A 71 -18.23 13.22 -13.81
CA LYS A 71 -19.04 12.10 -14.35
C LYS A 71 -18.26 11.10 -15.22
N GLN A 72 -16.98 10.90 -14.93
CA GLN A 72 -16.12 9.97 -15.67
C GLN A 72 -16.23 8.53 -15.14
N HIS A 73 -17.42 7.93 -15.30
CA HIS A 73 -17.78 6.63 -14.73
C HIS A 73 -16.77 5.46 -14.92
N PRO A 74 -16.14 5.25 -16.10
CA PRO A 74 -15.22 4.12 -16.26
C PRO A 74 -13.90 4.30 -15.49
N GLN A 75 -13.51 5.54 -15.17
CA GLN A 75 -12.26 5.82 -14.45
C GLN A 75 -12.48 5.81 -12.94
N VAL A 76 -13.68 6.19 -12.48
CA VAL A 76 -14.11 6.05 -11.08
C VAL A 76 -13.98 4.60 -10.61
N TRP A 77 -14.39 3.63 -11.44
CA TRP A 77 -14.25 2.20 -11.11
C TRP A 77 -12.80 1.77 -10.90
N MET A 78 -11.87 2.28 -11.73
CA MET A 78 -10.44 1.95 -11.58
C MET A 78 -9.87 2.53 -10.28
N ASP A 79 -10.19 3.80 -9.98
CA ASP A 79 -9.70 4.45 -8.77
C ASP A 79 -10.25 3.79 -7.49
N SER A 80 -11.54 3.40 -7.50
CA SER A 80 -12.14 2.63 -6.43
C SER A 80 -11.46 1.26 -6.22
N PHE A 81 -11.08 0.58 -7.30
CA PHE A 81 -10.37 -0.70 -7.21
C PHE A 81 -9.00 -0.53 -6.54
N PHE A 82 -8.21 0.48 -6.93
CA PHE A 82 -6.92 0.75 -6.29
C PHE A 82 -7.08 1.16 -4.81
N LEU A 83 -8.07 2.01 -4.50
CA LEU A 83 -8.35 2.40 -3.12
C LEU A 83 -8.73 1.21 -2.23
N PHE A 84 -9.51 0.27 -2.77
CA PHE A 84 -9.83 -0.98 -2.09
C PHE A 84 -8.58 -1.81 -1.80
N LEU A 85 -7.66 -1.92 -2.76
CA LEU A 85 -6.39 -2.63 -2.56
C LEU A 85 -5.51 -1.98 -1.49
N PHE A 86 -5.48 -0.64 -1.41
CA PHE A 86 -4.72 0.07 -0.39
C PHE A 86 -5.34 -0.01 1.01
N THR A 87 -6.65 -0.25 1.10
CA THR A 87 -7.31 -0.36 2.41
C THR A 87 -6.84 -1.61 3.16
N ILE A 88 -6.49 -2.69 2.46
CA ILE A 88 -5.99 -3.94 3.07
C ILE A 88 -4.71 -3.72 3.90
N PRO A 89 -3.58 -3.24 3.33
CA PRO A 89 -2.36 -3.05 4.09
C PRO A 89 -2.49 -1.94 5.15
N ILE A 90 -3.28 -0.89 4.89
CA ILE A 90 -3.56 0.16 5.88
C ILE A 90 -4.32 -0.43 7.07
N ALA A 91 -5.40 -1.17 6.83
CA ALA A 91 -6.21 -1.80 7.87
C ALA A 91 -5.39 -2.81 8.68
N TYR A 92 -4.56 -3.62 8.02
CA TYR A 92 -3.66 -4.57 8.68
C TYR A 92 -2.72 -3.87 9.66
N ILE A 93 -2.07 -2.79 9.26
CA ILE A 93 -1.12 -2.09 10.14
C ILE A 93 -1.83 -1.31 11.24
N VAL A 94 -2.98 -0.70 10.97
CA VAL A 94 -3.80 -0.09 12.03
C VAL A 94 -4.18 -1.16 13.06
N CYS A 95 -4.64 -2.32 12.63
CA CYS A 95 -5.00 -3.45 13.50
C CYS A 95 -3.84 -3.99 14.33
N LEU A 96 -2.61 -3.95 13.81
CA LEU A 96 -1.41 -4.28 14.58
C LEU A 96 -1.12 -3.27 15.71
N ILE A 97 -1.52 -2.00 15.56
CA ILE A 97 -1.19 -0.90 16.47
C ILE A 97 -2.27 -0.65 17.54
N THR A 98 -3.57 -0.66 17.18
CA THR A 98 -4.62 -0.16 18.08
C THR A 98 -5.20 -1.18 19.05
N SER A 99 -5.48 -2.44 18.65
CA SER A 99 -6.01 -3.51 19.52
C SER A 99 -6.37 -4.77 18.71
N ARG A 100 -6.26 -5.98 19.30
CA ARG A 100 -6.73 -7.27 18.71
C ARG A 100 -8.23 -7.51 18.92
N ASP A 101 -9.08 -6.53 18.64
CA ASP A 101 -10.53 -6.76 18.68
C ASP A 101 -11.00 -7.59 17.48
N CYS A 102 -12.19 -8.21 17.56
CA CYS A 102 -12.69 -9.27 16.67
C CYS A 102 -12.36 -9.11 15.17
N PHE A 103 -12.55 -7.91 14.59
CA PHE A 103 -12.25 -7.63 13.18
C PHE A 103 -10.75 -7.70 12.88
N CYS A 104 -9.92 -7.12 13.76
CA CYS A 104 -8.47 -7.13 13.62
C CYS A 104 -7.88 -8.51 13.84
N LYS A 105 -8.43 -9.31 14.76
CA LYS A 105 -8.00 -10.71 14.93
C LYS A 105 -8.25 -11.54 13.67
N TRP A 106 -9.47 -11.46 13.13
CA TRP A 106 -9.82 -12.17 11.88
C TRP A 106 -8.95 -11.73 10.70
N LEU A 107 -8.70 -10.42 10.56
CA LEU A 107 -7.91 -9.87 9.48
C LEU A 107 -6.43 -10.27 9.57
N ILE A 108 -5.85 -10.27 10.78
CA ILE A 108 -4.48 -10.74 11.02
C ILE A 108 -4.38 -12.25 10.75
N ASP A 109 -5.28 -13.06 11.31
CA ASP A 109 -5.27 -14.52 11.12
C ASP A 109 -5.41 -14.91 9.63
N THR A 110 -6.23 -14.18 8.87
CA THR A 110 -6.40 -14.42 7.43
C THR A 110 -5.14 -14.10 6.64
N ILE A 111 -4.44 -13.01 6.98
CA ILE A 111 -3.20 -12.61 6.30
C ILE A 111 -2.04 -13.55 6.68
N ASP A 112 -1.94 -13.94 7.96
CA ASP A 112 -0.94 -14.89 8.42
C ASP A 112 -1.15 -16.29 7.83
N TRP A 113 -2.40 -16.71 7.56
CA TRP A 113 -2.67 -17.96 6.85
C TRP A 113 -2.22 -17.97 5.38
N ILE A 114 -2.20 -16.79 4.74
CA ILE A 114 -1.77 -16.65 3.33
C ILE A 114 -0.23 -16.62 3.21
N ARG A 115 0.47 -16.29 4.30
CA ARG A 115 1.94 -16.14 4.35
C ARG A 115 2.66 -17.48 4.48
#